data_AF-A0A932BXI5-F1
#
_entry.id   AF-A0A932BXI5-F1
#
_cell.length_a   1.000
_cell.length_b   1.000
_cell.length_c   1.000
_cell.angle_alpha   90.00
_cell.angle_beta   90.00
_cell.angle_gamma   90.00
#
_symmetry.space_group_name_H-M   'P 1'
#
loop_
_entity.id
_entity.type
_entity.pdbx_description
1 polymer ?
#
loop_
_entity_poly.entity_id
_entity_poly.type
_entity_poly.pdbx_seq_one_letter_code
_entity_poly.pdbx_strand_id
1 'polypeptide(L)'
;MRNPTGFRTPFRFESDHVLLVIDQRTLPNVLVELPVRSAHEGARVIREMAVRGAPAIGQVAALSLALSAWLARNAPPTVRRSLMGTAARTLREAHPTAVNLGWAVGRVMVRFDELDQAEASGVEIAAGMRAEAEAIVAEATDDHGRLADAGLAVLPEVGGRAIRLLTHGNTGPLACGQFGTALGIIQAAHHAARPVHVWVGETRPYLEGARLTAWELAQAGVPHTLVSDVAAGSLMAAGDVDAVLVGADRIAANGDTANKVGTYALAVLAARHHVPFHVCAPLSSVDLATPDGTTIPVEERSAEEVVVIGGTRIAPEGTLVRNPPFDVTPADLITGIVTEEGVLRAPFGPSLQAAMARRNTRREAERSTVIEAPSPAGSEAPSPAGSDSPSPAGSDSPSPAGSDSPSGAGSDSPSPAGSDSPEVGA
;
A
#
# COMPACT_ATOMS: atom_id res chain seq x y z
N MET A 1 15.77 -17.89 -9.59
CA MET A 1 15.63 -16.80 -8.59
C MET A 1 14.78 -17.34 -7.45
N ARG A 2 15.30 -17.39 -6.23
CA ARG A 2 14.50 -17.77 -5.06
C ARG A 2 13.48 -16.66 -4.81
N ASN A 3 12.20 -16.99 -4.91
CA ASN A 3 11.08 -16.09 -4.64
C ASN A 3 11.20 -15.62 -3.18
N PRO A 4 11.35 -14.32 -2.87
CA PRO A 4 11.35 -13.87 -1.49
C PRO A 4 9.93 -13.96 -0.95
N THR A 5 9.56 -15.15 -0.45
CA THR A 5 8.47 -15.33 0.50
C THR A 5 8.79 -14.49 1.73
N GLY A 6 8.35 -13.23 1.78
CA GLY A 6 8.76 -12.31 2.84
C GLY A 6 8.33 -10.85 2.71
N PHE A 7 7.78 -10.40 1.58
CA PHE A 7 7.26 -9.04 1.49
C PHE A 7 6.01 -8.88 2.36
N ARG A 8 6.07 -8.00 3.37
CA ARG A 8 4.99 -7.80 4.35
C ARG A 8 4.52 -6.36 4.49
N THR A 9 5.26 -5.36 4.01
CA THR A 9 4.89 -3.94 4.20
C THR A 9 5.67 -3.03 3.24
N PRO A 10 5.04 -1.98 2.67
CA PRO A 10 5.69 -1.01 1.78
C PRO A 10 6.69 -0.10 2.50
N PHE A 11 6.75 -0.14 3.83
CA PHE A 11 7.68 0.66 4.61
C PHE A 11 8.12 -0.05 5.90
N ARG A 12 9.31 0.28 6.39
CA ARG A 12 9.88 -0.20 7.66
C ARG A 12 10.86 0.81 8.23
N PHE A 13 11.07 0.80 9.54
CA PHE A 13 12.16 1.57 10.14
C PHE A 13 13.49 0.81 9.98
N GLU A 14 14.51 1.51 9.49
CA GLU A 14 15.91 1.04 9.54
C GLU A 14 16.54 1.37 10.89
N SER A 15 16.18 2.53 11.43
CA SER A 15 16.52 3.01 12.77
C SER A 15 15.38 3.89 13.27
N ASP A 16 15.44 4.35 14.52
CA ASP A 16 14.41 5.21 15.13
C ASP A 16 14.08 6.47 14.31
N HIS A 17 15.00 6.90 13.45
CA HIS A 17 14.93 8.17 12.73
C HIS A 17 15.00 8.05 11.20
N VAL A 18 14.97 6.82 10.67
CA VAL A 18 14.99 6.58 9.22
C VAL A 18 13.91 5.56 8.87
N LEU A 19 12.86 6.04 8.20
CA LEU A 19 11.84 5.21 7.59
C LEU A 19 12.29 4.86 6.18
N LEU A 20 12.40 3.58 5.86
CA LEU A 20 12.58 3.10 4.49
C LEU A 20 11.21 2.85 3.88
N VAL A 21 10.98 3.38 2.68
CA VAL A 21 9.78 3.12 1.88
C VAL A 21 10.18 2.48 0.56
N ILE A 22 9.39 1.55 0.05
CA ILE A 22 9.65 0.96 -1.27
C ILE A 22 9.34 1.99 -2.36
N ASP A 23 10.27 2.13 -3.31
CA ASP A 23 10.02 2.87 -4.53
C ASP A 23 9.14 2.04 -5.48
N GLN A 24 7.83 2.27 -5.41
CA GLN A 24 6.88 1.55 -6.25
C GLN A 24 7.02 1.87 -7.74
N ARG A 25 7.82 2.87 -8.14
CA ARG A 25 8.06 3.20 -9.56
C ARG A 25 9.01 2.20 -10.22
N THR A 26 9.90 1.58 -9.45
CA THR A 26 10.91 0.65 -9.98
C THR A 26 10.40 -0.78 -10.10
N LEU A 27 9.28 -1.09 -9.44
CA LEU A 27 8.57 -2.36 -9.59
C LEU A 27 7.91 -2.46 -10.98
N PRO A 28 7.86 -3.67 -11.58
CA PRO A 28 8.23 -4.98 -10.99
C PRO A 28 9.72 -5.35 -11.17
N ASN A 29 10.52 -4.50 -11.81
CA ASN A 29 11.87 -4.86 -12.26
C ASN A 29 12.88 -4.98 -11.10
N VAL A 30 12.85 -4.02 -10.18
CA VAL A 30 13.76 -3.98 -9.03
C VAL A 30 13.05 -3.41 -7.81
N LEU A 31 13.29 -4.04 -6.66
CA LEU A 31 12.86 -3.54 -5.37
C LEU A 31 13.95 -2.61 -4.83
N VAL A 32 13.63 -1.32 -4.74
CA VAL A 32 14.49 -0.28 -4.16
C VAL A 32 13.80 0.32 -2.95
N GLU A 33 14.55 0.56 -1.88
CA GLU A 33 14.07 1.27 -0.69
C GLU A 33 14.65 2.70 -0.68
N LEU A 34 13.80 3.68 -0.40
CA LEU A 34 14.16 5.09 -0.27
C LEU A 34 14.08 5.51 1.20
N PRO A 35 15.10 6.20 1.74
CA PRO A 35 15.04 6.73 3.08
C PRO A 35 14.15 7.98 3.16
N VAL A 36 13.40 8.06 4.24
CA VAL A 36 12.54 9.17 4.65
C VAL A 36 12.86 9.51 6.10
N ARG A 37 13.29 10.75 6.32
CA ARG A 37 13.79 11.28 7.60
C ARG A 37 13.02 12.51 8.08
N SER A 38 12.08 13.01 7.26
CA SER A 38 11.32 14.23 7.54
C SER A 38 10.04 14.30 6.72
N ALA A 39 9.14 15.20 7.09
CA ALA A 39 7.93 15.54 6.34
C ALA A 39 8.23 16.02 4.91
N HIS A 40 9.37 16.67 4.66
CA HIS A 40 9.76 17.11 3.32
C HIS A 40 10.11 15.90 2.43
N GLU A 41 10.90 14.96 2.94
CA GLU A 41 11.21 13.72 2.23
C GLU A 41 9.96 12.84 2.05
N GLY A 42 9.09 12.79 3.06
CA GLY A 42 7.79 12.11 2.98
C GLY A 42 6.89 12.70 1.88
N ALA A 43 6.77 14.03 1.84
CA ALA A 43 6.02 14.73 0.81
C ALA A 43 6.59 14.47 -0.59
N ARG A 44 7.92 14.38 -0.72
CA ARG A 44 8.59 14.06 -1.99
C ARG A 44 8.21 12.66 -2.49
N VAL A 45 8.35 11.62 -1.65
CA VAL A 45 8.04 10.24 -2.07
C VAL A 45 6.56 10.03 -2.40
N ILE A 46 5.65 10.78 -1.75
CA ILE A 46 4.22 10.78 -2.06
C ILE A 46 3.96 11.46 -3.41
N ARG A 47 4.49 12.68 -3.60
CA ARG A 47 4.26 13.48 -4.81
C ARG A 47 4.84 12.83 -6.06
N GLU A 48 5.99 12.20 -5.93
CA GLU A 48 6.63 11.46 -7.01
C GLU A 48 5.99 10.08 -7.26
N MET A 49 4.97 9.69 -6.49
CA MET A 49 4.31 8.37 -6.56
C MET A 49 5.24 7.17 -6.28
N ALA A 50 6.33 7.39 -5.56
CA ALA A 50 7.12 6.29 -5.00
C ALA A 50 6.32 5.54 -3.94
N VAL A 51 5.52 6.25 -3.14
CA VAL A 51 4.49 5.68 -2.25
C VAL A 51 3.13 6.01 -2.83
N ARG A 52 2.27 4.99 -2.96
CA ARG A 52 0.89 5.15 -3.44
C ARG A 52 -0.08 4.22 -2.71
N GLY A 53 -1.37 4.46 -2.92
CA GLY A 53 -2.46 3.82 -2.19
C GLY A 53 -2.90 4.66 -1.00
N ALA A 54 -4.21 4.93 -0.90
CA ALA A 54 -4.73 5.90 0.05
C ALA A 54 -4.32 5.61 1.51
N PRO A 55 -4.39 4.36 2.02
CA PRO A 55 -3.92 4.07 3.37
C PRO A 55 -2.40 4.24 3.54
N ALA A 56 -1.58 3.70 2.63
CA ALA A 56 -0.11 3.79 2.72
C ALA A 56 0.39 5.24 2.69
N ILE A 57 -0.21 6.09 1.86
CA ILE A 57 0.09 7.53 1.82
C ILE A 57 -0.18 8.18 3.19
N GLY A 58 -1.31 7.88 3.83
CA GLY A 58 -1.65 8.40 5.16
C GLY A 58 -0.66 7.96 6.24
N GLN A 59 -0.30 6.68 6.26
CA GLN A 59 0.66 6.11 7.19
C GLN A 59 2.06 6.74 7.03
N VAL A 60 2.57 6.81 5.79
CA VAL A 60 3.89 7.43 5.52
C VAL A 60 3.88 8.92 5.89
N ALA A 61 2.78 9.65 5.62
CA ALA A 61 2.66 11.05 6.01
C ALA A 61 2.71 11.24 7.54
N ALA A 62 1.98 10.43 8.30
CA ALA A 62 2.01 10.48 9.77
C ALA A 62 3.40 10.19 10.33
N LEU A 63 4.05 9.11 9.87
CA LEU A 63 5.40 8.74 10.31
C LEU A 63 6.42 9.82 9.94
N SER A 64 6.32 10.40 8.74
CA SER A 64 7.20 11.48 8.28
C SER A 64 7.05 12.76 9.12
N LEU A 65 5.83 13.07 9.55
CA LEU A 65 5.57 14.21 10.44
C LEU A 65 6.17 13.98 11.84
N ALA A 66 6.05 12.78 12.39
CA ALA A 66 6.70 12.41 13.65
C ALA A 66 8.23 12.49 13.58
N LEU A 67 8.82 12.09 12.46
CA LEU A 67 10.26 12.26 12.21
C LEU A 67 10.67 13.74 12.20
N SER A 68 9.87 14.61 11.58
CA SER A 68 10.08 16.06 11.65
C SER A 68 9.98 16.62 13.08
N ALA A 69 9.05 16.11 13.90
CA ALA A 69 8.94 16.51 15.30
C ALA A 69 10.22 16.17 16.10
N TRP A 70 10.78 14.98 15.85
CA TRP A 70 12.07 14.58 16.44
C TRP A 70 13.21 15.50 16.03
N LEU A 71 13.31 15.90 14.76
CA LEU A 71 14.30 16.86 14.31
C LEU A 71 14.15 18.23 15.00
N ALA A 72 12.92 18.63 15.33
CA ALA A 72 12.60 19.90 15.99
C ALA A 72 12.58 19.84 17.54
N ARG A 73 12.93 18.70 18.16
CA ARG A 73 12.80 18.49 19.62
C ARG A 73 13.56 19.52 20.48
N ASN A 74 14.71 19.99 19.99
CA ASN A 74 15.54 20.98 20.69
C ASN A 74 15.19 22.42 20.31
N ALA A 75 14.25 22.65 19.39
CA ALA A 75 13.84 23.99 19.01
C ALA A 75 13.02 24.65 20.14
N PRO A 76 13.11 25.98 20.32
CA PRO A 76 12.21 26.70 21.22
C PRO A 76 10.73 26.48 20.84
N PRO A 77 9.77 26.54 21.80
CA PRO A 77 8.36 26.23 21.53
C PRO A 77 7.75 27.01 20.35
N THR A 78 8.03 28.32 20.25
CA THR A 78 7.54 29.17 19.16
C THR A 78 8.07 28.73 17.79
N VAL A 79 9.35 28.34 17.72
CA VAL A 79 9.99 27.84 16.50
C VAL A 79 9.43 26.45 16.16
N ARG A 80 9.26 25.58 17.15
CA ARG A 80 8.70 24.23 16.96
C ARG A 80 7.29 24.29 16.38
N ARG A 81 6.41 25.16 16.90
CA ARG A 81 5.07 25.40 16.34
C ARG A 81 5.12 25.79 14.86
N SER A 82 6.01 26.71 14.49
CA SER A 82 6.17 27.13 13.10
C SER A 82 6.67 25.97 12.21
N LEU A 83 7.66 25.20 12.67
CA LEU A 83 8.19 24.05 11.95
C LEU A 83 7.14 22.96 11.73
N MET A 84 6.35 22.62 12.75
CA MET A 84 5.30 21.60 12.63
C MET A 84 4.16 22.06 11.72
N GLY A 85 3.76 23.33 11.81
CA GLY A 85 2.78 23.91 10.88
C GLY A 85 3.23 23.85 9.42
N THR A 86 4.50 24.15 9.15
CA THR A 86 5.08 24.03 7.79
C THR A 86 5.19 22.58 7.33
N ALA A 87 5.63 21.66 8.21
CA ALA A 87 5.73 20.23 7.91
C ALA A 87 4.36 19.62 7.54
N ALA A 88 3.33 19.91 8.35
CA ALA A 88 1.97 19.45 8.10
C ALA A 88 1.40 19.98 6.77
N ARG A 89 1.64 21.27 6.46
CA ARG A 89 1.22 21.87 5.19
C ARG A 89 1.93 21.23 3.99
N THR A 90 3.24 21.04 4.09
CA THR A 90 4.06 20.41 3.03
C THR A 90 3.55 19.02 2.67
N LEU A 91 3.17 18.22 3.67
CA LEU A 91 2.57 16.91 3.46
C LEU A 91 1.19 17.01 2.80
N ARG A 92 0.30 17.88 3.31
CA ARG A 92 -1.05 18.07 2.73
C ARG A 92 -1.03 18.50 1.27
N GLU A 93 -0.07 19.34 0.91
CA GLU A 93 0.13 19.81 -0.47
C GLU A 93 0.77 18.74 -1.38
N ALA A 94 1.31 17.66 -0.83
CA ALA A 94 1.90 16.58 -1.65
C ALA A 94 0.86 15.84 -2.49
N HIS A 95 -0.38 15.70 -1.97
CA HIS A 95 -1.50 15.10 -2.68
C HIS A 95 -2.85 15.61 -2.10
N PRO A 96 -3.30 16.83 -2.46
CA PRO A 96 -4.42 17.52 -1.80
C PRO A 96 -5.77 16.77 -1.82
N THR A 97 -5.98 15.92 -2.82
CA THR A 97 -7.20 15.12 -3.03
C THR A 97 -7.23 13.83 -2.19
N ALA A 98 -6.12 13.45 -1.56
CA ALA A 98 -6.01 12.23 -0.75
C ALA A 98 -6.53 12.44 0.67
N VAL A 99 -7.77 11.99 0.92
CA VAL A 99 -8.47 12.16 2.22
C VAL A 99 -7.68 11.53 3.37
N ASN A 100 -7.15 10.31 3.18
CA ASN A 100 -6.38 9.60 4.19
C ASN A 100 -5.10 10.35 4.61
N LEU A 101 -4.46 11.08 3.68
CA LEU A 101 -3.32 11.94 3.98
C LEU A 101 -3.75 13.07 4.92
N GLY A 102 -4.77 13.83 4.51
CA GLY A 102 -5.29 14.96 5.28
C GLY A 102 -5.73 14.56 6.68
N TRP A 103 -6.44 13.43 6.78
CA TRP A 103 -6.85 12.81 8.05
C TRP A 103 -5.67 12.45 8.95
N ALA A 104 -4.68 11.70 8.43
CA ALA A 104 -3.54 11.23 9.21
C ALA A 104 -2.69 12.40 9.73
N VAL A 105 -2.40 13.38 8.87
CA VAL A 105 -1.68 14.61 9.25
C VAL A 105 -2.48 15.41 10.28
N GLY A 106 -3.80 15.53 10.10
CA GLY A 106 -4.68 16.20 11.06
C GLY A 106 -4.63 15.56 12.44
N ARG A 107 -4.77 14.24 12.50
CA ARG A 107 -4.75 13.46 13.74
C ARG A 107 -3.45 13.62 14.53
N VAL A 108 -2.30 13.53 13.85
CA VAL A 108 -1.00 13.74 14.51
C VAL A 108 -0.81 15.20 14.96
N MET A 109 -1.34 16.18 14.21
CA MET A 109 -1.29 17.59 14.62
C MET A 109 -2.17 17.91 15.83
N VAL A 110 -3.33 17.25 15.98
CA VAL A 110 -4.13 17.36 17.21
C VAL A 110 -3.30 16.91 18.41
N ARG A 111 -2.58 15.78 18.29
CA ARG A 111 -1.70 15.31 19.36
C ARG A 111 -0.56 16.28 19.67
N PHE A 112 0.00 16.91 18.65
CA PHE A 112 0.99 17.99 18.82
C PHE A 112 0.40 19.15 19.62
N ASP A 113 -0.79 19.64 19.25
CA ASP A 113 -1.43 20.79 19.88
C ASP A 113 -1.77 20.50 21.36
N GLU A 114 -2.26 19.30 21.68
CA GLU A 114 -2.49 18.85 23.07
C GLU A 114 -1.22 18.90 23.93
N LEU A 115 -0.12 18.36 23.42
CA LEU A 115 1.16 18.29 24.14
C LEU A 115 1.83 19.66 24.25
N ASP A 116 1.72 20.50 23.23
CA ASP A 116 2.24 21.88 23.25
C ASP A 116 1.46 22.74 24.24
N GLN A 117 0.13 22.58 24.34
CA GLN A 117 -0.70 23.25 25.35
C GLN A 117 -0.41 22.78 26.78
N ALA A 118 -0.04 21.52 26.95
CA ALA A 118 0.40 20.97 28.24
C ALA A 118 1.85 21.37 28.61
N GLU A 119 2.49 22.25 27.82
CA GLU A 119 3.87 22.70 27.99
C GLU A 119 4.89 21.55 28.04
N ALA A 120 4.60 20.43 27.37
CA ALA A 120 5.49 19.29 27.30
C ALA A 120 6.83 19.67 26.64
N SER A 121 7.91 19.01 27.06
CA SER A 121 9.22 19.18 26.44
C SER A 121 9.19 18.76 24.97
N GLY A 122 10.12 19.27 24.16
CA GLY A 122 10.17 18.90 22.75
C GLY A 122 10.46 17.41 22.51
N VAL A 123 11.07 16.72 23.48
CA VAL A 123 11.27 15.27 23.44
C VAL A 123 9.94 14.53 23.68
N GLU A 124 9.16 14.97 24.67
CA GLU A 124 7.82 14.41 24.95
C GLU A 124 6.86 14.65 23.79
N ILE A 125 6.89 15.83 23.17
CA ILE A 125 6.12 16.14 21.95
C ILE A 125 6.50 15.18 20.82
N ALA A 126 7.80 15.01 20.55
CA ALA A 126 8.26 14.11 19.49
C ALA A 126 7.85 12.65 19.75
N ALA A 127 7.98 12.18 21.00
CA ALA A 127 7.56 10.84 21.39
C ALA A 127 6.04 10.65 21.27
N GLY A 128 5.24 11.62 21.72
CA GLY A 128 3.79 11.57 21.63
C GLY A 128 3.26 11.61 20.20
N MET A 129 3.86 12.42 19.32
CA MET A 129 3.55 12.41 17.89
C MET A 129 3.95 11.10 17.21
N ARG A 130 5.07 10.50 17.62
CA ARG A 130 5.50 9.19 17.12
C ARG A 130 4.52 8.09 17.52
N ALA A 131 4.10 8.05 18.78
CA ALA A 131 3.11 7.10 19.26
C ALA A 131 1.78 7.23 18.50
N GLU A 132 1.32 8.46 18.22
CA GLU A 132 0.10 8.67 17.44
C GLU A 132 0.23 8.20 15.99
N ALA A 133 1.39 8.46 15.35
CA ALA A 133 1.65 7.99 14.00
C ALA A 133 1.72 6.45 13.92
N GLU A 134 2.32 5.80 14.91
CA GLU A 134 2.33 4.33 15.02
C GLU A 134 0.95 3.76 15.33
N ALA A 135 0.13 4.44 16.13
CA ALA A 135 -1.26 4.07 16.37
C ALA A 135 -2.07 4.08 15.06
N ILE A 136 -1.89 5.08 14.19
CA ILE A 136 -2.51 5.10 12.85
C ILE A 136 -2.11 3.87 12.03
N VAL A 137 -0.83 3.46 12.07
CA VAL A 137 -0.34 2.28 11.35
C VAL A 137 -0.94 0.99 11.92
N ALA A 138 -0.98 0.86 13.25
CA ALA A 138 -1.51 -0.30 13.95
C ALA A 138 -3.02 -0.44 13.73
N GLU A 139 -3.78 0.64 13.84
CA GLU A 139 -5.22 0.65 13.58
C GLU A 139 -5.53 0.26 12.13
N ALA A 140 -4.83 0.84 11.16
CA ALA A 140 -5.00 0.46 9.76
C ALA A 140 -4.67 -1.02 9.51
N THR A 141 -3.66 -1.55 10.18
CA THR A 141 -3.29 -2.97 10.10
C THR A 141 -4.41 -3.87 10.62
N ASP A 142 -4.94 -3.55 11.81
CA ASP A 142 -6.07 -4.26 12.41
C ASP A 142 -7.32 -4.19 11.54
N ASP A 143 -7.68 -3.00 11.04
CA ASP A 143 -8.86 -2.82 10.19
C ASP A 143 -8.75 -3.61 8.89
N HIS A 144 -7.59 -3.59 8.23
CA HIS A 144 -7.38 -4.38 7.01
C HIS A 144 -7.43 -5.90 7.27
N GLY A 145 -6.91 -6.36 8.41
CA GLY A 145 -7.01 -7.77 8.82
C GLY A 145 -8.46 -8.20 9.01
N ARG A 146 -9.23 -7.43 9.80
CA ARG A 146 -10.67 -7.68 10.03
C ARG A 146 -11.46 -7.64 8.73
N LEU A 147 -11.15 -6.71 7.83
CA LEU A 147 -11.76 -6.59 6.52
C LEU A 147 -11.47 -7.82 5.65
N ALA A 148 -10.22 -8.30 5.63
CA ALA A 148 -9.84 -9.49 4.89
C ALA A 148 -10.63 -10.72 5.36
N ASP A 149 -10.75 -10.90 6.68
CA ASP A 149 -11.53 -11.98 7.29
C ASP A 149 -13.02 -11.86 6.96
N ALA A 150 -13.61 -10.67 7.11
CA ALA A 150 -15.01 -10.42 6.78
C ALA A 150 -15.31 -10.68 5.29
N GLY A 151 -14.35 -10.36 4.41
CA GLY A 151 -14.47 -10.56 2.97
C GLY A 151 -14.49 -12.02 2.54
N LEU A 152 -14.03 -12.96 3.36
CA LEU A 152 -14.16 -14.39 3.06
C LEU A 152 -15.62 -14.82 2.89
N ALA A 153 -16.56 -14.12 3.53
CA ALA A 153 -18.00 -14.38 3.44
C ALA A 153 -18.64 -13.92 2.12
N VAL A 154 -17.98 -13.07 1.32
CA VAL A 154 -18.50 -12.67 0.00
C VAL A 154 -18.00 -13.54 -1.14
N LEU A 155 -17.02 -14.41 -0.87
CA LEU A 155 -16.46 -15.30 -1.88
C LEU A 155 -17.48 -16.41 -2.21
N PRO A 156 -17.83 -16.59 -3.50
CA PRO A 156 -18.82 -17.58 -3.89
C PRO A 156 -18.31 -19.00 -3.63
N GLU A 157 -19.25 -19.90 -3.33
CA GLU A 157 -18.96 -21.33 -3.30
C GLU A 157 -18.98 -21.87 -4.73
N VAL A 158 -17.87 -22.45 -5.16
CA VAL A 158 -17.74 -23.08 -6.48
C VAL A 158 -17.35 -24.54 -6.30
N GLY A 159 -18.08 -25.46 -6.92
CA GLY A 159 -17.87 -26.89 -6.75
C GLY A 159 -16.59 -27.37 -7.46
N GLY A 160 -15.63 -27.91 -6.69
CA GLY A 160 -14.52 -28.71 -7.21
C GLY A 160 -13.48 -27.99 -8.07
N ARG A 161 -13.53 -26.65 -8.18
CA ARG A 161 -12.56 -25.83 -8.92
C ARG A 161 -12.13 -24.61 -8.10
N ALA A 162 -11.12 -23.89 -8.58
CA ALA A 162 -10.77 -22.61 -7.99
C ALA A 162 -11.83 -21.54 -8.24
N ILE A 163 -12.05 -20.68 -7.25
CA ILE A 163 -12.84 -19.45 -7.37
C ILE A 163 -12.07 -18.49 -8.28
N ARG A 164 -12.71 -18.03 -9.36
CA ARG A 164 -12.12 -17.14 -10.35
C ARG A 164 -12.50 -15.72 -10.02
N LEU A 165 -11.58 -14.97 -9.43
CA LEU A 165 -11.78 -13.60 -9.00
C LEU A 165 -11.19 -12.64 -10.03
N LEU A 166 -11.85 -11.53 -10.30
CA LEU A 166 -11.28 -10.44 -11.09
C LEU A 166 -11.02 -9.24 -10.19
N THR A 167 -9.86 -8.60 -10.35
CA THR A 167 -9.50 -7.39 -9.60
C THR A 167 -8.92 -6.31 -10.51
N HIS A 168 -8.93 -5.06 -10.03
CA HIS A 168 -8.52 -3.86 -10.75
C HIS A 168 -7.78 -2.89 -9.85
N GLY A 169 -6.77 -2.20 -10.39
CA GLY A 169 -5.86 -1.38 -9.62
C GLY A 169 -4.91 -2.23 -8.78
N ASN A 170 -4.50 -1.70 -7.62
CA ASN A 170 -3.67 -2.41 -6.66
C ASN A 170 -4.14 -2.11 -5.23
N THR A 171 -4.45 -3.18 -4.51
CA THR A 171 -5.09 -3.15 -3.18
C THR A 171 -4.42 -4.12 -2.21
N GLY A 172 -3.17 -4.48 -2.49
CA GLY A 172 -2.33 -5.31 -1.63
C GLY A 172 -1.55 -4.50 -0.60
N PRO A 173 -0.59 -5.15 0.07
CA PRO A 173 0.26 -4.50 1.06
C PRO A 173 0.89 -3.20 0.54
N LEU A 174 1.35 -3.16 -0.72
CA LEU A 174 1.94 -1.97 -1.34
C LEU A 174 1.05 -0.72 -1.25
N ALA A 175 -0.27 -0.89 -1.36
CA ALA A 175 -1.24 0.21 -1.30
C ALA A 175 -1.78 0.47 0.13
N CYS A 176 -1.71 -0.54 1.00
CA CYS A 176 -2.48 -0.58 2.24
C CYS A 176 -1.64 -0.71 3.53
N GLY A 177 -0.32 -0.90 3.42
CA GLY A 177 0.53 -1.21 4.56
C GLY A 177 0.77 -2.71 4.67
N GLN A 178 0.38 -3.34 5.78
CA GLN A 178 0.74 -4.75 6.02
C GLN A 178 -0.11 -5.78 5.27
N PHE A 179 -1.41 -5.52 5.14
CA PHE A 179 -2.36 -6.46 4.55
C PHE A 179 -2.81 -6.00 3.17
N GLY A 180 -3.89 -5.25 3.07
CA GLY A 180 -4.57 -5.03 1.80
C GLY A 180 -6.07 -4.98 2.02
N THR A 181 -6.81 -4.68 0.97
CA THR A 181 -8.27 -4.76 0.98
C THR A 181 -8.74 -5.90 0.10
N ALA A 182 -9.04 -5.66 -1.18
CA ALA A 182 -9.47 -6.72 -2.10
C ALA A 182 -8.38 -7.80 -2.27
N LEU A 183 -7.11 -7.41 -2.44
CA LEU A 183 -6.01 -8.37 -2.47
C LEU A 183 -5.76 -9.06 -1.11
N GLY A 184 -6.07 -8.38 0.00
CA GLY A 184 -6.03 -8.96 1.34
C GLY A 184 -7.01 -10.12 1.50
N ILE A 185 -8.25 -9.96 1.02
CA ILE A 185 -9.26 -11.03 0.99
C ILE A 185 -8.79 -12.21 0.13
N ILE A 186 -8.22 -11.92 -1.05
CA ILE A 186 -7.70 -12.94 -1.97
C ILE A 186 -6.58 -13.75 -1.30
N GLN A 187 -5.62 -13.08 -0.66
CA GLN A 187 -4.52 -13.72 0.05
C GLN A 187 -5.02 -14.51 1.27
N ALA A 188 -5.98 -13.98 2.03
CA ALA A 188 -6.60 -14.68 3.14
C ALA A 188 -7.29 -15.98 2.68
N ALA A 189 -8.02 -15.95 1.56
CA ALA A 189 -8.63 -17.14 0.98
C ALA A 189 -7.59 -18.18 0.56
N HIS A 190 -6.52 -17.74 -0.10
CA HIS A 190 -5.41 -18.60 -0.49
C HIS A 190 -4.73 -19.25 0.72
N HIS A 191 -4.43 -18.48 1.78
CA HIS A 191 -3.83 -19.00 3.01
C HIS A 191 -4.77 -19.94 3.78
N ALA A 192 -6.08 -19.72 3.70
CA ALA A 192 -7.10 -20.64 4.22
C ALA A 192 -7.28 -21.90 3.35
N ALA A 193 -6.39 -22.16 2.39
CA ALA A 193 -6.44 -23.27 1.44
C ALA A 193 -7.75 -23.34 0.63
N ARG A 194 -8.44 -22.20 0.46
CA ARG A 194 -9.56 -22.07 -0.47
C ARG A 194 -8.97 -21.82 -1.86
N PRO A 195 -9.13 -22.73 -2.84
CA PRO A 195 -8.51 -22.56 -4.15
C PRO A 195 -9.05 -21.31 -4.86
N VAL A 196 -8.16 -20.41 -5.24
CA VAL A 196 -8.48 -19.18 -5.98
C VAL A 196 -7.58 -19.04 -7.21
N HIS A 197 -8.10 -18.42 -8.25
CA HIS A 197 -7.35 -17.90 -9.40
C HIS A 197 -7.76 -16.45 -9.65
N VAL A 198 -6.80 -15.56 -9.87
CA VAL A 198 -7.05 -14.13 -10.02
C VAL A 198 -6.81 -13.67 -11.45
N TRP A 199 -7.82 -13.10 -12.09
CA TRP A 199 -7.67 -12.26 -13.27
C TRP A 199 -7.26 -10.85 -12.82
N VAL A 200 -6.09 -10.41 -13.26
CA VAL A 200 -5.55 -9.09 -12.93
C VAL A 200 -5.70 -8.21 -14.16
N GLY A 201 -6.57 -7.19 -14.10
CA GLY A 201 -6.60 -6.16 -15.14
C GLY A 201 -5.29 -5.36 -15.09
N GLU A 202 -4.66 -5.12 -16.25
CA GLU A 202 -3.39 -4.39 -16.31
C GLU A 202 -3.47 -2.98 -15.67
N THR A 203 -4.66 -2.38 -15.71
CA THR A 203 -5.03 -1.09 -15.13
C THR A 203 -4.32 0.09 -15.78
N ARG A 204 -4.63 0.33 -17.06
CA ARG A 204 -4.19 1.53 -17.78
C ARG A 204 -4.75 2.82 -17.12
N PRO A 205 -4.06 3.96 -17.26
CA PRO A 205 -2.80 4.11 -17.98
C PRO A 205 -1.54 3.79 -17.15
N TYR A 206 -1.61 3.83 -15.82
CA TYR A 206 -0.44 3.70 -14.93
C TYR A 206 0.07 2.25 -14.74
N LEU A 207 -0.71 1.27 -15.20
CA LEU A 207 -0.38 -0.15 -15.20
C LEU A 207 -0.21 -0.75 -13.80
N GLU A 208 -1.05 -0.33 -12.86
CA GLU A 208 -0.96 -0.74 -11.44
C GLU A 208 -1.14 -2.24 -11.27
N GLY A 209 -2.09 -2.84 -12.00
CA GLY A 209 -2.34 -4.27 -11.91
C GLY A 209 -1.18 -5.08 -12.49
N ALA A 210 -0.66 -4.68 -13.65
CA ALA A 210 0.48 -5.34 -14.28
C ALA A 210 1.78 -5.21 -13.45
N ARG A 211 2.05 -4.02 -12.92
CA ARG A 211 3.32 -3.71 -12.26
C ARG A 211 3.36 -4.13 -10.80
N LEU A 212 2.25 -4.04 -10.09
CA LEU A 212 2.22 -4.14 -8.63
C LEU A 212 1.35 -5.30 -8.16
N THR A 213 0.11 -5.40 -8.63
CA THR A 213 -0.79 -6.51 -8.20
C THR A 213 -0.26 -7.87 -8.64
N ALA A 214 0.15 -8.03 -9.89
CA ALA A 214 0.76 -9.27 -10.37
C ALA A 214 2.05 -9.60 -9.61
N TRP A 215 2.87 -8.58 -9.31
CA TRP A 215 4.10 -8.76 -8.52
C TRP A 215 3.79 -9.27 -7.10
N GLU A 216 2.84 -8.65 -6.40
CA GLU A 216 2.44 -9.05 -5.04
C GLU A 216 1.81 -10.45 -5.01
N LEU A 217 0.96 -10.79 -5.98
CA LEU A 217 0.37 -12.13 -6.09
C LEU A 217 1.45 -13.19 -6.36
N ALA A 218 2.44 -12.89 -7.18
CA ALA A 218 3.60 -13.77 -7.42
C ALA A 218 4.43 -13.99 -6.15
N GLN A 219 4.65 -12.94 -5.34
CA GLN A 219 5.34 -13.05 -4.05
C GLN A 219 4.54 -13.90 -3.04
N ALA A 220 3.21 -13.77 -3.05
CA ALA A 220 2.30 -14.52 -2.18
C ALA A 220 2.02 -15.96 -2.67
N GLY A 221 2.47 -16.34 -3.86
CA GLY A 221 2.20 -17.67 -4.44
C GLY A 221 0.75 -17.87 -4.91
N VAL A 222 -0.02 -16.79 -5.05
CA VAL A 222 -1.42 -16.85 -5.48
C VAL A 222 -1.48 -17.05 -7.00
N PRO A 223 -2.17 -18.08 -7.52
CA PRO A 223 -2.36 -18.29 -8.95
C PRO A 223 -3.08 -17.10 -9.60
N HIS A 224 -2.48 -16.52 -10.65
CA HIS A 224 -3.03 -15.35 -11.32
C HIS A 224 -2.65 -15.30 -12.79
N THR A 225 -3.46 -14.57 -13.57
CA THR A 225 -3.22 -14.27 -14.98
C THR A 225 -3.46 -12.79 -15.24
N LEU A 226 -2.48 -12.13 -15.86
CA LEU A 226 -2.58 -10.73 -16.29
C LEU A 226 -3.40 -10.64 -17.59
N VAL A 227 -4.33 -9.70 -17.65
CA VAL A 227 -5.17 -9.44 -18.82
C VAL A 227 -5.25 -7.95 -19.11
N SER A 228 -5.38 -7.58 -20.39
CA SER A 228 -5.73 -6.20 -20.76
C SER A 228 -7.10 -5.84 -20.19
N ASP A 229 -7.31 -4.59 -19.78
CA ASP A 229 -8.57 -4.15 -19.16
C ASP A 229 -9.80 -4.45 -20.05
N VAL A 230 -9.64 -4.33 -21.36
CA VAL A 230 -10.70 -4.59 -22.36
C VAL A 230 -11.13 -6.06 -22.47
N ALA A 231 -10.36 -6.99 -21.92
CA ALA A 231 -10.68 -8.42 -21.96
C ALA A 231 -11.73 -8.82 -20.90
N ALA A 232 -11.98 -7.96 -19.90
CA ALA A 232 -12.88 -8.28 -18.79
C ALA A 232 -14.29 -8.69 -19.25
N GLY A 233 -14.85 -8.00 -20.25
CA GLY A 233 -16.16 -8.34 -20.80
C GLY A 233 -16.20 -9.73 -21.44
N SER A 234 -15.14 -10.12 -22.16
CA SER A 234 -15.05 -11.46 -22.75
C SER A 234 -14.93 -12.55 -21.69
N LEU A 235 -14.17 -12.31 -20.62
CA LEU A 235 -14.04 -13.25 -19.50
C LEU A 235 -15.39 -13.45 -18.79
N MET A 236 -16.11 -12.36 -18.51
CA MET A 236 -17.44 -12.45 -17.90
C MET A 236 -18.45 -13.13 -18.83
N ALA A 237 -18.42 -12.84 -20.13
CA ALA A 237 -19.28 -13.49 -21.11
C ALA A 237 -19.02 -15.02 -21.23
N ALA A 238 -17.78 -15.46 -21.03
CA ALA A 238 -17.41 -16.87 -21.02
C ALA A 238 -17.75 -17.59 -19.69
N GLY A 239 -18.20 -16.87 -18.65
CA GLY A 239 -18.42 -17.44 -17.33
C GLY A 239 -17.11 -17.73 -16.57
N ASP A 240 -16.02 -17.04 -16.93
CA ASP A 240 -14.70 -17.22 -16.31
C ASP A 240 -14.46 -16.33 -15.09
N VAL A 241 -15.46 -15.55 -14.65
CA VAL A 241 -15.38 -14.68 -13.46
C VAL A 241 -16.55 -15.00 -12.53
N ASP A 242 -16.22 -15.39 -11.30
CA ASP A 242 -17.21 -15.71 -10.26
C ASP A 242 -17.55 -14.52 -9.38
N ALA A 243 -16.59 -13.60 -9.18
CA ALA A 243 -16.79 -12.34 -8.46
C ALA A 243 -15.74 -11.31 -8.84
N VAL A 244 -16.10 -10.03 -8.73
CA VAL A 244 -15.18 -8.90 -8.87
C VAL A 244 -14.91 -8.29 -7.50
N LEU A 245 -13.64 -8.16 -7.13
CA LEU A 245 -13.21 -7.50 -5.89
C LEU A 245 -12.31 -6.31 -6.23
N VAL A 246 -12.70 -5.11 -5.84
CA VAL A 246 -11.93 -3.86 -6.07
C VAL A 246 -11.74 -3.08 -4.77
N GLY A 247 -10.80 -2.13 -4.79
CA GLY A 247 -10.61 -1.18 -3.70
C GLY A 247 -11.57 0.02 -3.79
N ALA A 248 -11.30 1.02 -2.97
CA ALA A 248 -11.85 2.36 -3.11
C ALA A 248 -10.84 3.41 -2.66
N ASP A 249 -10.78 4.51 -3.41
CA ASP A 249 -10.09 5.73 -3.00
C ASP A 249 -11.00 6.57 -2.09
N ARG A 250 -12.30 6.60 -2.38
CA ARG A 250 -13.33 7.28 -1.57
C ARG A 250 -14.70 6.64 -1.77
N ILE A 251 -15.46 6.52 -0.68
CA ILE A 251 -16.87 6.10 -0.71
C ILE A 251 -17.74 7.23 -0.15
N ALA A 252 -18.68 7.73 -0.94
CA ALA A 252 -19.63 8.76 -0.52
C ALA A 252 -20.69 8.21 0.45
N ALA A 253 -21.45 9.09 1.09
CA ALA A 253 -22.46 8.73 2.08
C ALA A 253 -23.56 7.79 1.53
N ASN A 254 -23.89 7.89 0.24
CA ASN A 254 -24.87 7.00 -0.41
C ASN A 254 -24.29 5.65 -0.89
N GLY A 255 -22.97 5.44 -0.77
CA GLY A 255 -22.26 4.26 -1.26
C GLY A 255 -21.59 4.41 -2.63
N ASP A 256 -21.79 5.52 -3.33
CA ASP A 256 -21.07 5.78 -4.59
C ASP A 256 -19.57 5.75 -4.34
N THR A 257 -18.86 5.02 -5.18
CA THR A 257 -17.46 4.70 -4.93
C THR A 257 -16.58 5.28 -6.02
N ALA A 258 -15.69 6.19 -5.66
CA ALA A 258 -14.58 6.59 -6.50
C ALA A 258 -13.42 5.59 -6.34
N ASN A 259 -12.96 5.05 -7.46
CA ASN A 259 -11.81 4.15 -7.52
C ASN A 259 -11.09 4.33 -8.86
N LYS A 260 -9.95 3.65 -9.04
CA LYS A 260 -9.15 3.68 -10.27
C LYS A 260 -10.01 3.56 -11.54
N VAL A 261 -9.78 4.46 -12.51
CA VAL A 261 -10.50 4.48 -13.79
C VAL A 261 -10.55 3.09 -14.43
N GLY A 262 -11.73 2.72 -14.94
CA GLY A 262 -12.07 1.37 -15.38
C GLY A 262 -12.93 0.60 -14.37
N THR A 263 -13.00 1.04 -13.11
CA THR A 263 -13.81 0.38 -12.07
C THR A 263 -15.30 0.45 -12.41
N TYR A 264 -15.79 1.62 -12.83
CA TYR A 264 -17.17 1.78 -13.27
C TYR A 264 -17.51 0.87 -14.45
N ALA A 265 -16.62 0.80 -15.45
CA ALA A 265 -16.80 -0.08 -16.61
C ALA A 265 -16.89 -1.57 -16.20
N LEU A 266 -16.06 -2.00 -15.26
CA LEU A 266 -16.13 -3.35 -14.69
C LEU A 266 -17.44 -3.60 -13.94
N ALA A 267 -17.95 -2.63 -13.18
CA ALA A 267 -19.23 -2.75 -12.47
C ALA A 267 -20.41 -2.90 -13.44
N VAL A 268 -20.42 -2.14 -14.54
CA VAL A 268 -21.43 -2.25 -15.61
C VAL A 268 -21.38 -3.63 -16.27
N LEU A 269 -20.19 -4.12 -16.59
CA LEU A 269 -20.02 -5.46 -17.17
C LEU A 269 -20.46 -6.55 -16.18
N ALA A 270 -20.08 -6.44 -14.91
CA ALA A 270 -20.46 -7.39 -13.88
C ALA A 270 -21.98 -7.46 -13.71
N ALA A 271 -22.66 -6.32 -13.66
CA ALA A 271 -24.12 -6.24 -13.62
C ALA A 271 -24.77 -6.90 -14.85
N ARG A 272 -24.26 -6.63 -16.06
CA ARG A 272 -24.75 -7.22 -17.32
C ARG A 272 -24.64 -8.75 -17.35
N HIS A 273 -23.64 -9.31 -16.68
CA HIS A 273 -23.35 -10.74 -16.64
C HIS A 273 -23.75 -11.42 -15.33
N HIS A 274 -24.42 -10.70 -14.42
CA HIS A 274 -24.83 -11.19 -13.10
C HIS A 274 -23.67 -11.70 -12.24
N VAL A 275 -22.50 -11.08 -12.38
CA VAL A 275 -21.32 -11.34 -11.53
C VAL A 275 -21.38 -10.41 -10.33
N PRO A 276 -21.26 -10.91 -9.09
CA PRO A 276 -21.24 -10.06 -7.90
C PRO A 276 -20.02 -9.12 -7.91
N PHE A 277 -20.28 -7.84 -7.68
CA PHE A 277 -19.28 -6.77 -7.67
C PHE A 277 -19.13 -6.20 -6.27
N HIS A 278 -17.95 -6.37 -5.67
CA HIS A 278 -17.67 -5.95 -4.31
C HIS A 278 -16.60 -4.88 -4.24
N VAL A 279 -16.90 -3.83 -3.47
CA VAL A 279 -15.92 -2.82 -3.06
C VAL A 279 -15.39 -3.24 -1.69
N CYS A 280 -14.07 -3.28 -1.55
CA CYS A 280 -13.37 -3.70 -0.35
C CYS A 280 -12.54 -2.52 0.15
N ALA A 281 -13.01 -1.84 1.20
CA ALA A 281 -12.34 -0.66 1.73
C ALA A 281 -12.62 -0.48 3.23
N PRO A 282 -11.63 -0.01 4.01
CA PRO A 282 -11.87 0.32 5.41
C PRO A 282 -12.82 1.53 5.52
N LEU A 283 -13.51 1.67 6.65
CA LEU A 283 -14.39 2.84 6.89
C LEU A 283 -13.60 4.16 6.96
N SER A 284 -12.27 4.13 7.06
CA SER A 284 -11.44 5.33 6.92
C SER A 284 -11.48 5.92 5.50
N SER A 285 -11.89 5.14 4.49
CA SER A 285 -12.10 5.60 3.11
C SER A 285 -13.54 6.10 2.87
N VAL A 286 -14.42 6.01 3.86
CA VAL A 286 -15.80 6.49 3.77
C VAL A 286 -15.86 7.96 4.18
N ASP A 287 -16.37 8.79 3.29
CA ASP A 287 -16.60 10.22 3.48
C ASP A 287 -18.10 10.51 3.58
N LEU A 288 -18.62 10.46 4.82
CA LEU A 288 -20.03 10.74 5.09
C LEU A 288 -20.41 12.22 4.87
N ALA A 289 -19.45 13.12 4.69
CA ALA A 289 -19.71 14.52 4.39
C ALA A 289 -19.97 14.76 2.89
N THR A 290 -19.54 13.84 2.03
CA THR A 290 -19.82 13.82 0.59
C THR A 290 -21.14 13.05 0.37
N PRO A 291 -22.26 13.71 -0.02
CA PRO A 291 -23.57 13.05 -0.10
C PRO A 291 -23.63 11.93 -1.15
N ASP A 292 -23.05 12.17 -2.31
CA ASP A 292 -23.05 11.28 -3.46
C ASP A 292 -21.83 11.48 -4.37
N GLY A 293 -21.70 10.58 -5.35
CA GLY A 293 -20.58 10.54 -6.28
C GLY A 293 -20.43 11.76 -7.18
N THR A 294 -21.49 12.55 -7.41
CA THR A 294 -21.44 13.72 -8.30
C THR A 294 -20.62 14.87 -7.73
N THR A 295 -20.38 14.85 -6.43
CA THR A 295 -19.61 15.86 -5.69
C THR A 295 -18.16 15.46 -5.45
N ILE A 296 -17.76 14.25 -5.88
CA ILE A 296 -16.37 13.81 -5.76
C ILE A 296 -15.52 14.52 -6.83
N PRO A 297 -14.50 15.32 -6.45
CA PRO A 297 -13.64 15.98 -7.41
C PRO A 297 -12.77 14.94 -8.13
N VAL A 298 -12.87 14.90 -9.46
CA VAL A 298 -12.01 14.07 -10.32
C VAL A 298 -10.96 14.98 -10.95
N GLU A 299 -9.70 14.79 -10.56
CA GLU A 299 -8.55 15.49 -11.16
C GLU A 299 -8.25 14.96 -12.56
N GLU A 300 -7.52 15.72 -13.38
CA GLU A 300 -6.92 15.22 -14.63
C GLU A 300 -5.42 15.05 -14.39
N ARG A 301 -4.87 13.92 -14.85
CA ARG A 301 -3.43 13.64 -14.77
C ARG A 301 -2.71 13.94 -16.06
N SER A 302 -1.38 13.84 -16.02
CA SER A 302 -0.53 14.09 -17.18
C SER A 302 -0.97 13.23 -18.37
N ALA A 303 -1.06 13.87 -19.54
CA ALA A 303 -1.28 13.19 -20.81
C ALA A 303 -0.21 12.12 -21.09
N GLU A 304 1.01 12.31 -20.57
CA GLU A 304 2.14 11.42 -20.76
C GLU A 304 1.88 10.00 -20.24
N GLU A 305 1.12 9.82 -19.16
CA GLU A 305 0.77 8.48 -18.65
C GLU A 305 0.01 7.64 -19.70
N VAL A 306 -0.79 8.30 -20.54
CA VAL A 306 -1.55 7.64 -21.59
C VAL A 306 -0.68 7.42 -22.83
N VAL A 307 0.09 8.41 -23.25
CA VAL A 307 0.82 8.34 -24.54
C VAL A 307 2.22 7.76 -24.43
N VAL A 308 2.73 7.51 -23.23
CA VAL A 308 4.04 6.88 -22.97
C VAL A 308 3.88 5.68 -22.06
N ILE A 309 4.39 4.53 -22.48
CA ILE A 309 4.46 3.31 -21.67
C ILE A 309 5.91 2.84 -21.63
N GLY A 310 6.47 2.65 -20.43
CA GLY A 310 7.85 2.17 -20.27
C GLY A 310 8.89 3.07 -20.96
N GLY A 311 8.66 4.39 -20.96
CA GLY A 311 9.53 5.36 -21.65
C GLY A 311 9.35 5.43 -23.17
N THR A 312 8.47 4.61 -23.76
CA THR A 312 8.20 4.59 -25.20
C THR A 312 6.88 5.29 -25.53
N ARG A 313 6.91 6.26 -26.44
CA ARG A 313 5.71 6.94 -26.93
C ARG A 313 4.91 6.02 -27.85
N ILE A 314 3.62 5.88 -27.59
CA ILE A 314 2.69 4.98 -28.30
C ILE A 314 1.61 5.71 -29.12
N ALA A 315 1.53 7.05 -29.01
CA ALA A 315 0.61 7.88 -29.76
C ALA A 315 1.36 8.99 -30.52
N PRO A 316 0.84 9.49 -31.65
CA PRO A 316 1.44 10.60 -32.38
C PRO A 316 1.70 11.82 -31.49
N GLU A 317 2.77 12.57 -31.79
CA GLU A 317 3.08 13.82 -31.10
C GLU A 317 1.94 14.84 -31.26
N GLY A 318 1.66 15.59 -30.18
CA GLY A 318 0.56 16.56 -30.16
C GLY A 318 -0.84 15.96 -29.96
N THR A 319 -0.97 14.64 -29.80
CA THR A 319 -2.27 14.01 -29.49
C THR A 319 -2.88 14.59 -28.21
N LEU A 320 -4.11 15.09 -28.29
CA LEU A 320 -4.87 15.55 -27.13
C LEU A 320 -5.36 14.35 -26.30
N VAL A 321 -5.24 14.45 -24.98
CA VAL A 321 -5.54 13.36 -24.05
C VAL A 321 -6.48 13.84 -22.94
N ARG A 322 -7.41 12.97 -22.57
CA ARG A 322 -8.14 13.02 -21.30
C ARG A 322 -7.64 11.87 -20.44
N ASN A 323 -7.24 12.15 -19.21
CA ASN A 323 -6.68 11.17 -18.28
C ASN A 323 -7.24 11.38 -16.86
N PRO A 324 -8.53 11.07 -16.63
CA PRO A 324 -9.05 10.98 -15.27
C PRO A 324 -8.44 9.74 -14.59
N PRO A 325 -7.80 9.86 -13.42
CA PRO A 325 -7.21 8.74 -12.72
C PRO A 325 -8.24 7.86 -12.00
N PHE A 326 -9.46 8.36 -11.83
CA PHE A 326 -10.55 7.71 -11.13
C PHE A 326 -11.85 7.87 -11.92
N ASP A 327 -12.74 6.89 -11.78
CA ASP A 327 -14.15 7.02 -12.12
C ASP A 327 -15.01 6.75 -10.89
N VAL A 328 -16.32 7.05 -11.00
CA VAL A 328 -17.28 6.87 -9.92
C VAL A 328 -18.23 5.75 -10.31
N THR A 329 -18.27 4.69 -9.49
CA THR A 329 -19.22 3.59 -9.60
C THR A 329 -20.45 3.90 -8.77
N PRO A 330 -21.63 4.03 -9.40
CA PRO A 330 -22.90 4.18 -8.70
C PRO A 330 -23.20 3.02 -7.76
N ALA A 331 -23.78 3.32 -6.60
CA ALA A 331 -24.04 2.35 -5.54
C ALA A 331 -24.99 1.21 -5.95
N ASP A 332 -25.86 1.41 -6.94
CA ASP A 332 -26.79 0.40 -7.45
C ASP A 332 -26.09 -0.73 -8.24
N LEU A 333 -24.87 -0.51 -8.73
CA LEU A 333 -24.04 -1.54 -9.35
C LEU A 333 -23.19 -2.32 -8.33
N ILE A 334 -23.17 -1.90 -7.06
CA ILE A 334 -22.35 -2.51 -6.02
C ILE A 334 -23.16 -3.57 -5.28
N THR A 335 -22.72 -4.83 -5.36
CA THR A 335 -23.36 -5.96 -4.67
C THR A 335 -23.19 -5.87 -3.15
N GLY A 336 -22.03 -5.41 -2.67
CA GLY A 336 -21.79 -5.13 -1.26
C GLY A 336 -20.46 -4.44 -1.00
N ILE A 337 -20.36 -3.70 0.11
CA ILE A 337 -19.15 -3.01 0.55
C ILE A 337 -18.57 -3.80 1.74
N VAL A 338 -17.36 -4.33 1.58
CA VAL A 338 -16.65 -5.10 2.62
C VAL A 338 -15.78 -4.16 3.44
N THR A 339 -15.99 -4.14 4.75
CA THR A 339 -15.29 -3.29 5.72
C THR A 339 -14.78 -4.11 6.91
N GLU A 340 -14.00 -3.48 7.79
CA GLU A 340 -13.56 -4.01 9.08
C GLU A 340 -14.71 -4.29 10.07
N GLU A 341 -15.92 -3.76 9.78
CA GLU A 341 -17.16 -3.95 10.54
C GLU A 341 -18.14 -4.90 9.82
N GLY A 342 -17.63 -5.69 8.87
CA GLY A 342 -18.39 -6.68 8.11
C GLY A 342 -18.79 -6.23 6.70
N VAL A 343 -19.64 -7.05 6.08
CA VAL A 343 -20.17 -6.82 4.73
C VAL A 343 -21.44 -5.98 4.82
N LEU A 344 -21.42 -4.80 4.21
CA LEU A 344 -22.55 -3.88 4.12
C LEU A 344 -23.32 -4.13 2.82
N ARG A 345 -24.65 -3.99 2.89
CA ARG A 345 -25.57 -4.15 1.76
C ARG A 345 -26.46 -2.91 1.64
N ALA A 346 -27.07 -2.75 0.46
CA ALA A 346 -28.03 -1.70 0.21
C ALA A 346 -29.25 -1.79 1.16
N PRO A 347 -29.86 -0.65 1.56
CA PRO A 347 -29.45 0.72 1.26
C PRO A 347 -28.16 1.10 2.00
N PHE A 348 -27.17 1.63 1.27
CA PHE A 348 -25.82 1.82 1.81
C PHE A 348 -25.69 2.98 2.81
N GLY A 349 -26.49 4.04 2.68
CA GLY A 349 -26.42 5.17 3.61
C GLY A 349 -26.60 4.78 5.08
N PRO A 350 -27.73 4.16 5.47
CA PRO A 350 -27.94 3.70 6.83
C PRO A 350 -26.90 2.65 7.29
N SER A 351 -26.48 1.74 6.41
CA SER A 351 -25.53 0.68 6.79
C SER A 351 -24.11 1.20 6.99
N LEU A 352 -23.67 2.18 6.20
CA LEU A 352 -22.40 2.91 6.40
C LEU A 352 -22.39 3.71 7.69
N GLN A 353 -23.48 4.44 7.99
CA GLN A 353 -23.61 5.18 9.26
C GLN A 353 -23.53 4.25 10.47
N ALA A 354 -24.26 3.14 10.45
CA ALA A 354 -24.24 2.15 11.52
C ALA A 354 -22.85 1.50 11.68
N ALA A 355 -22.16 1.20 10.57
CA ALA A 355 -20.81 0.66 10.61
C ALA A 355 -19.80 1.66 11.19
N MET A 356 -19.90 2.93 10.79
CA MET A 356 -19.08 4.02 11.34
C MET A 356 -19.26 4.14 12.87
N ALA A 357 -20.50 4.07 13.35
CA ALA A 357 -20.79 4.08 14.79
C ALA A 357 -20.14 2.89 15.52
N ARG A 358 -20.28 1.67 14.99
CA ARG A 358 -19.66 0.46 15.57
C ARG A 358 -18.13 0.58 15.65
N ARG A 359 -17.49 1.03 14.57
CA ARG A 359 -16.04 1.26 14.55
C ARG A 359 -15.61 2.26 15.62
N ASN A 360 -16.33 3.37 15.74
CA ASN A 360 -16.00 4.40 16.73
C ASN A 360 -16.12 3.87 18.17
N THR A 361 -17.20 3.14 18.50
CA THR A 361 -17.36 2.49 19.80
C THR A 361 -16.24 1.49 20.07
N ARG A 362 -15.88 0.66 19.08
CA ARG A 362 -14.78 -0.30 19.21
C ARG A 362 -13.44 0.40 19.50
N ARG A 363 -13.11 1.45 18.74
CA ARG A 363 -11.87 2.21 18.92
C ARG A 363 -11.81 2.95 20.26
N GLU A 364 -12.95 3.40 20.78
CA GLU A 364 -13.03 4.00 22.13
C GLU A 364 -12.77 2.97 23.23
N ALA A 365 -13.33 1.76 23.09
CA ALA A 365 -13.08 0.65 24.02
C ALA A 365 -11.61 0.22 24.01
N GLU A 366 -11.00 0.08 22.83
CA GLU A 366 -9.58 -0.27 22.67
C GLU A 366 -8.63 0.79 23.26
N ARG A 367 -8.96 2.08 23.13
CA ARG A 367 -8.19 3.16 23.77
C ARG A 367 -8.29 3.11 25.30
N SER A 368 -9.46 2.81 25.83
CA SER A 368 -9.69 2.72 27.28
C SER A 368 -8.92 1.55 27.91
N THR A 369 -8.84 0.40 27.24
CA THR A 369 -8.11 -0.77 27.75
C THR A 369 -6.59 -0.60 27.74
N VAL A 370 -6.05 0.18 26.80
CA VAL A 370 -4.61 0.53 26.77
C VAL A 370 -4.23 1.47 27.93
N ILE A 371 -5.14 2.36 28.35
CA ILE A 371 -4.92 3.28 29.48
C ILE A 371 -5.00 2.55 30.83
N GLU A 372 -5.81 1.49 30.93
CA GLU A 372 -5.95 0.69 32.16
C GLU A 372 -4.87 -0.40 32.32
N ALA A 373 -4.02 -0.64 31.31
CA ALA A 373 -2.90 -1.56 31.45
C ALA A 373 -1.86 -1.01 32.44
N PRO A 374 -1.46 -1.76 33.48
CA PRO A 374 -0.52 -1.27 34.47
C PRO A 374 0.83 -0.95 33.80
N SER A 375 1.40 0.20 34.14
CA SER A 375 2.78 0.55 33.77
C SER A 375 3.71 -0.61 34.08
N PRO A 376 4.66 -0.98 33.19
CA PRO A 376 5.62 -2.02 33.52
C PRO A 376 6.38 -1.58 34.77
N ALA A 377 6.13 -2.27 35.88
CA ALA A 377 6.89 -2.11 37.11
C ALA A 377 8.38 -2.29 36.76
N GLY A 378 9.20 -1.36 37.26
CA GLY A 378 10.62 -1.28 36.94
C GLY A 378 11.29 -2.65 37.04
N SER A 379 11.84 -3.12 35.92
CA SER A 379 12.77 -4.23 35.94
C SER A 379 14.05 -3.71 36.59
N GLU A 380 14.23 -4.01 37.88
CA GLU A 380 15.57 -4.05 38.45
C GLU A 380 16.42 -4.96 37.56
N ALA A 381 17.46 -4.39 36.98
CA ALA A 381 18.48 -5.15 36.27
C ALA A 381 19.12 -6.13 37.26
N PRO A 382 19.19 -7.44 36.97
CA PRO A 382 19.96 -8.33 37.81
C PRO A 382 21.44 -7.96 37.69
N SER A 383 22.07 -7.69 38.83
CA SER A 383 23.52 -7.50 38.93
C SER A 383 24.27 -8.75 38.45
N PRO A 384 25.44 -8.61 37.80
CA PRO A 384 26.16 -9.75 37.24
C PRO A 384 26.81 -10.55 38.38
N ALA A 385 26.33 -11.78 38.59
CA ALA A 385 26.99 -12.75 39.45
C ALA A 385 28.06 -13.50 38.65
N GLY A 386 29.31 -13.41 39.13
CA GLY A 386 30.28 -14.51 39.17
C GLY A 386 30.75 -15.09 37.84
N SER A 387 31.93 -14.66 37.42
CA SER A 387 32.78 -15.38 36.48
C SER A 387 33.20 -16.75 37.06
N ASP A 388 32.84 -17.84 36.37
CA ASP A 388 33.60 -19.09 36.44
C ASP A 388 33.85 -19.56 35.00
N SER A 389 35.10 -19.41 34.57
CA SER A 389 35.62 -19.95 33.32
C SER A 389 36.23 -21.33 33.58
N PRO A 390 35.91 -22.38 32.82
CA PRO A 390 36.80 -23.52 32.70
C PRO A 390 37.78 -23.28 31.55
N SER A 391 39.08 -23.34 31.87
CA SER A 391 40.16 -23.34 30.88
C SER A 391 40.07 -24.58 29.95
N PRO A 392 40.38 -24.47 28.65
CA PRO A 392 40.58 -25.65 27.82
C PRO A 392 42.04 -26.10 27.88
N ALA A 393 42.23 -27.39 28.19
CA ALA A 393 43.50 -28.09 28.04
C ALA A 393 43.59 -28.75 26.66
N GLY A 394 44.74 -28.58 25.99
CA GLY A 394 45.44 -29.65 25.27
C GLY A 394 44.92 -30.11 23.90
N SER A 395 45.66 -29.70 22.86
CA SER A 395 46.24 -30.55 21.79
C SER A 395 45.35 -31.57 21.05
N ASP A 396 45.12 -31.35 19.76
CA ASP A 396 45.93 -31.96 18.68
C ASP A 396 45.35 -31.60 17.30
N SER A 397 46.25 -31.19 16.39
CA SER A 397 45.97 -31.01 14.96
C SER A 397 46.84 -32.00 14.18
N PRO A 398 46.34 -32.59 13.09
CA PRO A 398 47.20 -32.99 11.99
C PRO A 398 47.01 -32.06 10.79
N SER A 399 48.14 -31.61 10.25
CA SER A 399 48.29 -30.90 8.97
C SER A 399 47.85 -31.76 7.77
N PRO A 400 47.76 -31.13 6.58
CA PRO A 400 48.59 -31.65 5.50
C PRO A 400 49.43 -30.57 4.79
N ALA A 401 50.65 -30.95 4.43
CA ALA A 401 51.56 -30.31 3.49
C ALA A 401 50.95 -30.31 2.07
N GLY A 402 51.15 -29.26 1.25
CA GLY A 402 52.13 -29.23 0.13
C GLY A 402 51.61 -29.99 -1.10
N SER A 403 51.68 -29.56 -2.36
CA SER A 403 52.42 -28.51 -3.06
C SER A 403 51.85 -28.41 -4.49
N ASP A 404 52.39 -27.45 -5.25
CA ASP A 404 52.51 -27.42 -6.73
C ASP A 404 51.46 -26.64 -7.55
N SER A 405 51.90 -25.42 -7.92
CA SER A 405 51.62 -24.81 -9.22
C SER A 405 52.50 -25.45 -10.30
N PRO A 406 52.13 -25.34 -11.59
CA PRO A 406 52.92 -24.43 -12.42
C PRO A 406 52.12 -23.60 -13.44
N SER A 407 52.84 -22.59 -13.90
CA SER A 407 52.59 -21.55 -14.91
C SER A 407 52.48 -22.00 -16.37
N GLY A 408 51.87 -21.15 -17.21
CA GLY A 408 52.08 -21.01 -18.67
C GLY A 408 50.83 -20.41 -19.35
N ALA A 409 50.76 -19.14 -19.76
CA ALA A 409 51.42 -18.39 -20.86
C ALA A 409 50.87 -18.67 -22.27
N GLY A 410 50.53 -17.59 -23.00
CA GLY A 410 50.30 -17.53 -24.47
C GLY A 410 48.83 -17.27 -24.86
N SER A 411 48.40 -16.04 -25.18
CA SER A 411 48.58 -15.26 -26.43
C SER A 411 47.78 -15.81 -27.63
N ASP A 412 46.77 -15.06 -28.07
CA ASP A 412 46.72 -14.43 -29.41
C ASP A 412 45.28 -14.20 -29.90
N SER A 413 45.00 -12.92 -30.14
CA SER A 413 43.93 -12.43 -31.01
C SER A 413 44.23 -12.83 -32.47
N PRO A 414 43.21 -12.85 -33.35
CA PRO A 414 43.21 -11.79 -34.35
C PRO A 414 41.80 -11.27 -34.72
N SER A 415 41.71 -9.94 -34.83
CA SER A 415 40.96 -9.23 -35.90
C SER A 415 42.02 -8.89 -36.98
N PRO A 416 41.70 -8.64 -38.28
CA PRO A 416 40.76 -7.57 -38.69
C PRO A 416 40.06 -7.71 -40.07
N ALA A 417 39.31 -6.64 -40.40
CA ALA A 417 38.88 -6.15 -41.72
C ALA A 417 37.70 -6.87 -42.40
N GLY A 418 36.75 -6.18 -43.05
CA GLY A 418 36.58 -4.77 -43.38
C GLY A 418 35.43 -4.63 -44.40
N SER A 419 34.79 -3.44 -44.39
CA SER A 419 34.16 -2.71 -45.49
C SER A 419 33.22 -3.44 -46.49
N ASP A 420 31.95 -3.04 -46.52
CA ASP A 420 31.31 -2.26 -47.61
C ASP A 420 29.79 -2.54 -47.71
N SER A 421 29.02 -1.49 -47.40
CA SER A 421 27.74 -1.17 -48.06
C SER A 421 28.09 -0.48 -49.40
N PRO A 422 27.22 -0.35 -50.44
CA PRO A 422 25.79 -0.02 -50.31
C PRO A 422 24.84 -0.50 -51.45
N GLU A 423 23.59 -0.01 -51.38
CA GLU A 423 22.58 0.14 -52.48
C GLU A 423 21.83 -1.12 -52.94
N VAL A 424 20.58 -1.11 -53.45
CA VAL A 424 19.44 -0.18 -53.64
C VAL A 424 18.26 -1.07 -54.07
N GLY A 425 17.03 -0.71 -53.63
CA GLY A 425 15.76 -0.79 -54.38
C GLY A 425 15.28 -2.10 -55.02
N ALA A 426 14.16 -2.62 -54.52
CA ALA A 426 12.84 -2.66 -55.18
C ALA A 426 11.79 -3.21 -54.22
#